data_AF-A0A521GYS5-F1
#
_entry.id   AF-A0A521GYS5-F1
#
_cell.length_a   1.000
_cell.length_b   1.000
_cell.length_c   1.000
_cell.angle_alpha   90.00
_cell.angle_beta   90.00
_cell.angle_gamma   90.00
#
_symmetry.space_group_name_H-M   'P 1'
#
loop_
_entity.id
_entity.type
_entity.pdbx_description
1 polymer ?
#
loop_
_entity_poly.entity_id
_entity_poly.type
_entity_poly.pdbx_seq_one_letter_code
_entity_poly.pdbx_strand_id
1 'polypeptide(L)'
;MTRRGRAGTAVALGVVAVLACGGAEHGGAPAEALWLLDGVFLAPPPPGGGPLLLCGRFEVTRAEFQGRALDLAEADLPAAFVSREDAAAWAAARGLRLPTLAEWRHCATVGSGLQRPLYPWGSFYRDGLANTLELGLHRPLPVGVFEHDWTDYGRYDFLGNVWEWVADVPPAAPGARWRPPPGAGACGGSYTTSAQDATLQSVRPLEPGDRAEDIGFRVLAPAPDWIEAQIAPRWRSAPRAAAPWIRRAAARWQPGLRRQLAEELRQRGLEPELCALFAADP
;
A
#
# COMPACT_ATOMS: atom_id res chain seq x y z
N MET A 1 -4.88 -2.69 -55.57
CA MET A 1 -4.08 -2.76 -54.32
C MET A 1 -4.87 -2.08 -53.22
N THR A 2 -5.63 -2.84 -52.44
CA THR A 2 -6.54 -2.35 -51.39
C THR A 2 -5.82 -2.37 -50.03
N ARG A 3 -5.68 -1.19 -49.40
CA ARG A 3 -5.15 -1.04 -48.04
C ARG A 3 -6.19 -1.57 -47.03
N ARG A 4 -5.87 -2.65 -46.32
CA ARG A 4 -6.61 -3.07 -45.12
C ARG A 4 -6.08 -2.30 -43.90
N GLY A 5 -6.91 -1.43 -43.33
CA GLY A 5 -6.67 -0.85 -42.02
C GLY A 5 -6.82 -1.90 -40.92
N ARG A 6 -5.85 -1.97 -40.00
CA ARG A 6 -5.97 -2.74 -38.76
C ARG A 6 -6.91 -1.98 -37.83
N ALA A 7 -8.05 -2.59 -37.50
CA ALA A 7 -8.90 -2.14 -36.41
C ALA A 7 -8.15 -2.40 -35.08
N GLY A 8 -7.93 -1.36 -34.30
CA GLY A 8 -7.44 -1.47 -32.93
C GLY A 8 -8.54 -2.06 -32.06
N THR A 9 -8.24 -3.17 -31.38
CA THR A 9 -9.10 -3.76 -30.37
C THR A 9 -9.12 -2.84 -29.16
N ALA A 10 -10.22 -2.11 -28.95
CA ALA A 10 -10.46 -1.40 -27.71
C ALA A 10 -10.64 -2.45 -26.59
N VAL A 11 -9.67 -2.53 -25.69
CA VAL A 11 -9.82 -3.28 -24.45
C VAL A 11 -10.69 -2.42 -23.54
N ALA A 12 -11.93 -2.84 -23.33
CA ALA A 12 -12.80 -2.25 -22.32
C ALA A 12 -12.17 -2.55 -20.95
N LEU A 13 -11.49 -1.55 -20.38
CA LEU A 13 -11.13 -1.53 -18.96
C LEU A 13 -12.45 -1.47 -18.19
N GLY A 14 -12.88 -2.61 -17.67
CA GLY A 14 -13.93 -2.65 -16.67
C GLY A 14 -13.41 -1.93 -15.44
N VAL A 15 -13.87 -0.71 -15.21
CA VAL A 15 -13.64 -0.02 -13.94
C VAL A 15 -14.48 -0.75 -12.90
N VAL A 16 -13.87 -1.62 -12.10
CA VAL A 16 -14.48 -2.04 -10.85
C VAL A 16 -14.45 -0.81 -9.95
N ALA A 17 -15.60 -0.11 -9.88
CA ALA A 17 -15.82 0.93 -8.91
C ALA A 17 -15.65 0.31 -7.51
N VAL A 18 -14.54 0.62 -6.84
CA VAL A 18 -14.47 0.53 -5.40
C VAL A 18 -15.52 1.51 -4.90
N LEU A 19 -16.59 1.00 -4.30
CA LEU A 19 -17.64 1.82 -3.72
C LEU A 19 -17.01 2.73 -2.66
N ALA A 20 -16.75 3.98 -3.04
CA ALA A 20 -16.74 5.09 -2.11
C ALA A 20 -18.11 5.08 -1.43
N CYS A 21 -18.17 4.61 -0.19
CA CYS A 21 -19.35 4.74 0.66
C CYS A 21 -19.57 6.22 0.97
N GLY A 22 -20.20 6.94 0.05
CA GLY A 22 -20.74 8.27 0.26
C GLY A 22 -22.22 8.19 0.60
N GLY A 23 -22.56 8.56 1.84
CA GLY A 23 -23.88 9.10 2.19
C GLY A 23 -25.01 8.10 2.43
N ALA A 24 -24.99 7.45 3.60
CA ALA A 24 -26.22 7.08 4.29
C ALA A 24 -26.03 7.34 5.78
N GLU A 25 -26.70 8.35 6.33
CA GLU A 25 -26.89 8.45 7.77
C GLU A 25 -27.65 7.21 8.21
N HIS A 26 -26.99 6.21 8.83
CA HIS A 26 -27.55 5.17 9.72
C HIS A 26 -26.38 4.46 10.43
N GLY A 27 -26.21 4.69 11.73
CA GLY A 27 -25.38 3.87 12.63
C GLY A 27 -23.87 4.11 12.60
N GLY A 28 -23.39 4.99 13.48
CA GLY A 28 -21.99 5.28 13.85
C GLY A 28 -20.89 4.60 13.02
N ALA A 29 -20.22 5.37 12.15
CA ALA A 29 -18.99 4.92 11.49
C ALA A 29 -18.03 4.30 12.52
N PRO A 30 -17.48 3.11 12.25
CA PRO A 30 -16.56 2.49 13.19
C PRO A 30 -15.34 3.39 13.38
N ALA A 31 -14.72 3.34 14.56
CA ALA A 31 -13.51 4.09 14.83
C ALA A 31 -12.44 3.81 13.75
N GLU A 32 -11.76 4.86 13.28
CA GLU A 32 -10.81 4.92 12.15
C GLU A 32 -9.94 3.67 11.93
N ALA A 33 -9.44 3.04 12.99
CA ALA A 33 -8.66 1.80 12.91
C ALA A 33 -9.39 0.62 12.22
N LEU A 34 -10.70 0.47 12.41
CA LEU A 34 -11.46 -0.61 11.76
C LEU A 34 -11.61 -0.37 10.25
N TRP A 35 -11.59 0.90 9.83
CA TRP A 35 -11.56 1.26 8.42
C TRP A 35 -10.16 1.04 7.83
N LEU A 36 -9.09 1.39 8.57
CA LEU A 36 -7.70 1.14 8.16
C LEU A 36 -7.40 -0.35 7.89
N LEU A 37 -8.07 -1.28 8.58
CA LEU A 37 -7.95 -2.71 8.30
C LEU A 37 -8.35 -3.09 6.87
N ASP A 38 -9.24 -2.34 6.22
CA ASP A 38 -9.69 -2.59 4.84
C ASP A 38 -8.66 -2.08 3.81
N GLY A 39 -7.86 -1.08 4.20
CA GLY A 39 -6.83 -0.44 3.39
C GLY A 39 -5.45 -1.11 3.48
N VAL A 40 -5.32 -2.27 4.13
CA VAL A 40 -4.05 -2.97 4.32
C VAL A 40 -4.11 -4.43 3.86
N PHE A 41 -2.96 -4.95 3.44
CA PHE A 41 -2.74 -6.37 3.24
C PHE A 41 -1.75 -6.93 4.27
N LEU A 42 -1.86 -8.23 4.51
CA LEU A 42 -0.97 -8.96 5.41
C LEU A 42 0.18 -9.58 4.61
N ALA A 43 1.40 -9.18 4.92
CA ALA A 43 2.63 -9.71 4.36
C ALA A 43 3.33 -10.67 5.34
N PRO A 44 4.04 -11.70 4.84
CA PRO A 44 4.89 -12.56 5.68
C PRO A 44 6.01 -11.74 6.33
N PRO A 45 6.69 -12.28 7.37
CA PRO A 45 7.88 -11.64 7.92
C PRO A 45 8.97 -11.39 6.86
N PRO A 46 9.75 -10.30 6.98
CA PRO A 46 10.89 -10.06 6.13
C PRO A 46 11.95 -11.19 6.18
N PRO A 47 12.83 -11.28 5.17
CA PRO A 47 14.02 -12.12 5.25
C PRO A 47 14.88 -11.70 6.45
N GLY A 48 15.18 -12.63 7.35
CA GLY A 48 15.87 -12.34 8.62
C GLY A 48 14.95 -12.41 9.84
N GLY A 49 13.64 -12.62 9.65
CA GLY A 49 12.67 -12.80 10.73
C GLY A 49 11.94 -11.50 11.08
N GLY A 50 11.27 -11.51 12.23
CA GLY A 50 10.38 -10.43 12.66
C GLY A 50 8.90 -10.80 12.58
N PRO A 51 8.00 -9.85 12.84
CA PRO A 51 6.57 -10.08 12.84
C PRO A 51 6.00 -10.12 11.42
N LEU A 52 4.80 -10.67 11.29
CA LEU A 52 3.93 -10.39 10.15
C LEU A 52 3.73 -8.87 10.00
N LEU A 53 3.57 -8.38 8.77
CA LEU A 53 3.45 -6.95 8.50
C LEU A 53 2.05 -6.62 7.95
N LEU A 54 1.41 -5.58 8.49
CA LEU A 54 0.30 -4.90 7.84
C LEU A 54 0.91 -3.80 6.98
N CYS A 55 0.69 -3.87 5.67
CA CYS A 55 1.16 -2.88 4.73
C CYS A 55 -0.01 -2.27 3.97
N GLY A 56 0.03 -0.96 3.72
CA GLY A 56 -0.94 -0.26 2.88
C GLY A 56 -1.11 -1.00 1.56
N ARG A 57 -2.37 -1.32 1.24
CA ARG A 57 -2.76 -1.98 0.00
C ARG A 57 -2.38 -1.13 -1.21
N PHE A 58 -2.51 0.17 -1.00
CA PHE A 58 -2.26 1.28 -1.92
C PHE A 58 -1.36 2.32 -1.24
N GLU A 59 -0.98 3.34 -1.99
CA GLU A 59 -0.57 4.62 -1.43
C GLU A 59 -1.71 5.24 -0.59
N VAL A 60 -1.35 6.04 0.40
CA VAL A 60 -2.34 6.79 1.19
C VAL A 60 -3.06 7.76 0.26
N THR A 61 -4.40 7.73 0.27
CA THR A 61 -5.21 8.54 -0.64
C THR A 61 -5.35 9.98 -0.16
N ARG A 62 -5.77 10.89 -1.04
CA ARG A 62 -6.05 12.29 -0.67
C ARG A 62 -7.16 12.39 0.37
N ALA A 63 -8.20 11.54 0.28
CA ALA A 63 -9.28 11.50 1.25
C ALA A 63 -8.76 11.10 2.65
N GLU A 64 -7.93 10.06 2.72
CA GLU A 64 -7.27 9.61 3.95
C GLU A 64 -6.38 10.69 4.56
N PHE A 65 -5.57 11.34 3.73
CA PHE A 65 -4.59 12.30 4.22
C PHE A 65 -5.23 13.61 4.68
N GLN A 66 -6.20 14.13 3.93
CA GLN A 66 -6.78 15.46 4.17
C GLN A 66 -7.99 15.45 5.11
N GLY A 67 -8.64 14.30 5.32
CA GLY A 67 -9.76 14.16 6.25
C GLY A 67 -10.98 15.05 5.93
N ARG A 68 -11.15 15.46 4.67
CA ARG A 68 -12.25 16.32 4.21
C ARG A 68 -12.97 15.72 3.00
N ALA A 69 -14.22 16.13 2.79
CA ALA A 69 -14.97 15.76 1.59
C ALA A 69 -14.26 16.31 0.34
N LEU A 70 -13.80 15.40 -0.50
CA LEU A 70 -13.29 15.66 -1.84
C LEU A 70 -14.36 15.23 -2.84
N ASP A 71 -14.26 15.73 -4.08
CA ASP A 71 -14.98 15.08 -5.18
C ASP A 71 -14.55 13.61 -5.26
N LEU A 72 -15.47 12.71 -5.58
CA LEU A 72 -15.21 11.27 -5.73
C LEU A 72 -14.05 11.02 -6.69
N ALA A 73 -13.92 11.86 -7.73
CA ALA A 73 -12.83 11.78 -8.69
C ALA A 73 -11.43 12.09 -8.12
N GLU A 74 -11.35 12.83 -7.00
CA GLU A 74 -10.08 13.17 -6.35
C GLU A 74 -9.81 12.37 -5.08
N ALA A 75 -10.85 11.81 -4.45
CA ALA A 75 -10.77 11.12 -3.18
C ALA A 75 -9.74 9.99 -3.19
N ASP A 76 -9.78 9.17 -4.26
CA ASP A 76 -8.96 7.97 -4.43
C ASP A 76 -7.61 8.24 -5.10
N LEU A 77 -7.30 9.49 -5.47
CA LEU A 77 -5.96 9.83 -5.94
C LEU A 77 -4.97 9.68 -4.79
N PRO A 78 -3.71 9.30 -5.06
CA PRO A 78 -2.67 9.29 -4.04
C PRO A 78 -2.48 10.69 -3.46
N ALA A 79 -2.30 10.76 -2.14
CA ALA A 79 -1.80 11.95 -1.50
C ALA A 79 -0.40 12.26 -2.05
N ALA A 80 -0.19 13.50 -2.48
CA ALA A 80 1.08 13.96 -3.02
C ALA A 80 1.41 15.36 -2.46
N PHE A 81 2.61 15.87 -2.77
CA PHE A 81 3.13 17.12 -2.20
C PHE A 81 3.27 17.07 -0.67
N VAL A 82 3.50 15.86 -0.14
CA VAL A 82 3.65 15.58 1.29
C VAL A 82 5.13 15.47 1.60
N SER A 83 5.59 16.10 2.69
CA SER A 83 6.96 15.91 3.18
C SER A 83 7.08 14.58 3.92
N ARG A 84 8.30 14.07 4.09
CA ARG A 84 8.50 12.83 4.85
C ARG A 84 8.05 12.99 6.31
N GLU A 85 8.28 14.16 6.92
CA GLU A 85 7.84 14.47 8.28
C GLU A 85 6.33 14.44 8.41
N ASP A 86 5.59 15.04 7.47
CA ASP A 86 4.12 15.03 7.50
C ASP A 86 3.58 13.61 7.34
N ALA A 87 4.15 12.83 6.41
CA ALA A 87 3.75 11.46 6.17
C ALA A 87 4.01 10.58 7.40
N ALA A 88 5.19 10.73 8.03
CA ALA A 88 5.55 10.03 9.25
C ALA A 88 4.65 10.42 10.44
N ALA A 89 4.34 11.71 10.60
CA ALA A 89 3.45 12.19 11.65
C ALA A 89 2.01 11.68 11.46
N TRP A 90 1.50 11.70 10.21
CA TRP A 90 0.19 11.17 9.86
C TRP A 90 0.09 9.67 10.17
N ALA A 91 1.13 8.91 9.83
CA ALA A 91 1.20 7.48 10.11
C ALA A 91 1.29 7.19 11.62
N ALA A 92 2.16 7.90 12.34
CA ALA A 92 2.39 7.72 13.77
C ALA A 92 1.12 7.98 14.59
N ALA A 93 0.32 9.00 14.22
CA ALA A 93 -0.97 9.28 14.86
C ALA A 93 -1.97 8.10 14.79
N ARG A 94 -1.75 7.17 13.87
CA ARG A 94 -2.58 5.96 13.62
C ARG A 94 -1.91 4.67 14.09
N GLY A 95 -0.80 4.76 14.82
CA GLY A 95 0.02 3.62 15.22
C GLY A 95 0.77 2.96 14.06
N LEU A 96 0.78 3.58 12.89
CA LEU A 96 1.48 3.12 11.69
C LEU A 96 2.83 3.85 11.58
N ARG A 97 3.62 3.50 10.56
CA ARG A 97 4.84 4.22 10.19
C ARG A 97 5.10 4.14 8.70
N LEU A 98 6.07 4.92 8.23
CA LEU A 98 6.66 4.70 6.91
C LEU A 98 7.41 3.35 6.90
N PRO A 99 7.36 2.61 5.79
CA PRO A 99 8.17 1.41 5.62
C PRO A 99 9.65 1.78 5.54
N THR A 100 10.54 0.91 6.03
CA THR A 100 11.95 0.96 5.60
C THR A 100 12.03 0.57 4.11
N LEU A 101 13.10 0.95 3.41
CA LEU A 101 13.29 0.54 2.01
C LEU A 101 13.30 -0.99 1.87
N ALA A 102 13.88 -1.69 2.84
CA ALA A 102 13.93 -3.15 2.86
C ALA A 102 12.52 -3.75 3.00
N GLU A 103 11.70 -3.22 3.91
CA GLU A 103 10.32 -3.67 4.08
C GLU A 103 9.44 -3.31 2.88
N TRP A 104 9.62 -2.12 2.31
CA TRP A 104 8.90 -1.71 1.11
C TRP A 104 9.17 -2.69 -0.03
N ARG A 105 10.45 -3.02 -0.28
CA ARG A 105 10.84 -4.01 -1.31
C ARG A 105 10.32 -5.41 -0.99
N HIS A 106 10.37 -5.82 0.27
CA HIS A 106 9.81 -7.10 0.69
C HIS A 106 8.31 -7.15 0.37
N CYS A 107 7.54 -6.17 0.83
CA CYS A 107 6.12 -6.03 0.53
C CYS A 107 5.85 -5.95 -0.98
N ALA A 108 6.68 -5.25 -1.75
CA ALA A 108 6.55 -5.15 -3.22
C ALA A 108 6.77 -6.49 -3.95
N THR A 109 7.42 -7.47 -3.31
CA THR A 109 7.81 -8.74 -3.94
C THR A 109 7.04 -9.95 -3.44
N VAL A 110 6.21 -9.81 -2.39
CA VAL A 110 5.39 -10.93 -1.89
C VAL A 110 4.52 -11.48 -3.01
N GLY A 111 4.40 -12.80 -3.08
CA GLY A 111 3.64 -13.49 -4.11
C GLY A 111 4.27 -13.50 -5.52
N SER A 112 5.41 -12.83 -5.75
CA SER A 112 6.04 -12.83 -7.08
C SER A 112 6.66 -14.18 -7.48
N GLY A 113 6.98 -15.03 -6.51
CA GLY A 113 7.68 -16.30 -6.73
C GLY A 113 9.14 -16.15 -7.20
N LEU A 114 9.66 -14.92 -7.25
CA LEU A 114 11.00 -14.60 -7.74
C LEU A 114 11.86 -14.08 -6.61
N GLN A 115 13.13 -14.48 -6.62
CA GLN A 115 14.11 -14.04 -5.61
C GLN A 115 14.54 -12.58 -5.79
N ARG A 116 14.58 -12.11 -7.05
CA ARG A 116 15.06 -10.75 -7.42
C ARG A 116 14.29 -10.19 -8.61
N PRO A 117 12.96 -10.02 -8.50
CA PRO A 117 12.20 -9.39 -9.57
C PRO A 117 12.64 -7.91 -9.72
N LEU A 118 12.59 -7.39 -10.96
CA LEU A 118 12.86 -5.98 -11.23
C LEU A 118 11.60 -5.12 -11.06
N TYR A 119 10.43 -5.71 -11.29
CA TYR A 119 9.11 -5.10 -11.21
C TYR A 119 8.24 -5.91 -10.24
N PRO A 120 7.17 -5.33 -9.68
CA PRO A 120 6.27 -6.04 -8.77
C PRO A 120 5.78 -7.39 -9.32
N TRP A 121 5.56 -7.49 -10.64
CA TRP A 121 5.06 -8.70 -11.32
C TRP A 121 6.14 -9.56 -11.99
N GLY A 122 7.43 -9.19 -11.96
CA GLY A 122 8.44 -10.00 -12.61
C GLY A 122 9.74 -9.30 -13.00
N SER A 123 10.52 -9.95 -13.87
CA SER A 123 11.79 -9.42 -14.37
C SER A 123 11.65 -8.52 -15.59
N PHE A 124 10.49 -8.51 -16.24
CA PHE A 124 10.24 -7.76 -17.47
C PHE A 124 9.11 -6.75 -17.27
N TYR A 125 9.31 -5.56 -17.83
CA TYR A 125 8.27 -4.55 -17.85
C TYR A 125 7.09 -5.03 -18.69
N ARG A 126 5.88 -4.65 -18.28
CA ARG A 126 4.65 -4.98 -18.98
C ARG A 126 3.79 -3.72 -19.05
N ASP A 127 3.46 -3.31 -20.27
CA ASP A 127 2.61 -2.15 -20.50
C ASP A 127 1.24 -2.33 -19.85
N GLY A 128 0.71 -1.24 -19.29
CA GLY A 128 -0.62 -1.22 -18.69
C GLY A 128 -0.72 -1.89 -17.31
N LEU A 129 0.40 -2.15 -16.63
CA LEU A 129 0.42 -2.64 -15.24
C LEU A 129 0.83 -1.57 -14.22
N ALA A 130 1.32 -0.41 -14.67
CA ALA A 130 1.71 0.70 -13.80
C ALA A 130 1.54 2.03 -14.51
N ASN A 131 1.32 3.09 -13.74
CA ASN A 131 1.29 4.46 -14.26
C ASN A 131 2.70 5.05 -14.31
N THR A 132 3.46 4.73 -15.36
CA THR A 132 4.78 5.31 -15.64
C THR A 132 4.70 6.30 -16.82
N LEU A 133 5.82 6.92 -17.16
CA LEU A 133 5.93 7.88 -18.27
C LEU A 133 5.39 7.31 -19.60
N GLU A 134 5.53 6.01 -19.83
CA GLU A 134 5.13 5.29 -21.04
C GLU A 134 3.62 5.30 -21.29
N LEU A 135 2.80 5.46 -20.25
CA LEU A 135 1.35 5.61 -20.44
C LEU A 135 0.97 6.99 -21.03
N GLY A 136 1.85 7.98 -20.96
CA GLY A 136 1.63 9.31 -21.52
C GLY A 136 0.50 10.12 -20.86
N LEU A 137 0.06 9.72 -19.67
CA LEU A 137 -1.03 10.40 -18.95
C LEU A 137 -0.54 11.64 -18.18
N HIS A 138 0.73 11.65 -17.76
CA HIS A 138 1.40 12.76 -17.07
C HIS A 138 0.65 13.31 -15.85
N ARG A 139 -0.09 12.45 -15.15
CA ARG A 139 -0.86 12.77 -13.95
C ARG A 139 -1.09 11.52 -13.10
N PRO A 140 -1.36 11.65 -11.79
CA PRO A 140 -1.71 10.49 -10.98
C PRO A 140 -3.06 9.92 -11.41
N LEU A 141 -3.24 8.63 -11.16
CA LEU A 141 -4.51 7.93 -11.30
C LEU A 141 -5.01 7.51 -9.91
N PRO A 142 -6.33 7.23 -9.79
CA PRO A 142 -6.85 6.61 -8.58
C PRO A 142 -6.08 5.33 -8.25
N VAL A 143 -5.86 5.09 -6.97
CA VAL A 143 -5.17 3.88 -6.52
C VAL A 143 -5.95 2.62 -6.91
N GLY A 144 -5.26 1.54 -7.22
CA GLY A 144 -5.83 0.24 -7.55
C GLY A 144 -6.42 0.11 -8.96
N VAL A 145 -6.23 1.09 -9.84
CA VAL A 145 -6.74 1.03 -11.23
C VAL A 145 -6.09 -0.08 -12.05
N PHE A 146 -4.86 -0.48 -11.73
CA PHE A 146 -4.15 -1.56 -12.43
C PHE A 146 -4.47 -2.93 -11.83
N GLU A 147 -5.63 -3.49 -12.23
CA GLU A 147 -6.14 -4.78 -11.75
C GLU A 147 -5.23 -6.00 -12.03
N HIS A 148 -4.14 -5.83 -12.77
CA HIS A 148 -3.18 -6.89 -13.09
C HIS A 148 -1.80 -6.69 -12.41
N ASP A 149 -1.64 -5.61 -11.63
CA ASP A 149 -0.48 -5.41 -10.74
C ASP A 149 -0.60 -6.21 -9.42
N TRP A 150 -1.80 -6.71 -9.14
CA TRP A 150 -2.05 -7.44 -7.90
C TRP A 150 -1.50 -8.87 -7.92
N THR A 151 -1.16 -9.34 -6.72
CA THR A 151 -0.94 -10.76 -6.42
C THR A 151 -2.02 -11.25 -5.47
N ASP A 152 -2.12 -12.55 -5.21
CA ASP A 152 -3.09 -13.08 -4.24
C ASP A 152 -2.93 -12.47 -2.82
N TYR A 153 -1.80 -11.80 -2.53
CA TYR A 153 -1.59 -11.06 -1.29
C TYR A 153 -2.34 -9.72 -1.25
N GLY A 154 -2.89 -9.25 -2.35
CA GLY A 154 -3.71 -8.04 -2.43
C GLY A 154 -2.93 -6.73 -2.47
N ARG A 155 -1.64 -6.72 -2.80
CA ARG A 155 -0.83 -5.50 -2.95
C ARG A 155 -1.03 -4.82 -4.31
N TYR A 156 -0.96 -3.49 -4.37
CA TYR A 156 -1.11 -2.68 -5.58
C TYR A 156 -0.15 -1.48 -5.57
N ASP A 157 0.13 -0.98 -6.77
CA ASP A 157 0.77 0.30 -7.07
C ASP A 157 2.15 0.44 -6.43
N PHE A 158 2.90 -0.66 -6.34
CA PHE A 158 4.30 -0.64 -5.91
C PHE A 158 5.25 -0.14 -7.02
N LEU A 159 4.72 0.26 -8.17
CA LEU A 159 5.46 0.84 -9.27
C LEU A 159 4.67 1.95 -9.96
N GLY A 160 5.31 3.09 -10.20
CA GLY A 160 4.70 4.23 -10.86
C GLY A 160 3.67 4.93 -9.98
N ASN A 161 2.73 5.63 -10.62
CA ASN A 161 1.77 6.53 -10.01
C ASN A 161 2.46 7.66 -9.23
N VAL A 162 2.81 7.48 -7.96
CA VAL A 162 3.66 8.43 -7.22
C VAL A 162 4.86 7.72 -6.59
N TRP A 163 5.96 8.44 -6.47
CA TRP A 163 7.06 8.05 -5.62
C TRP A 163 6.58 7.92 -4.18
N GLU A 164 7.09 6.94 -3.44
CA GLU A 164 6.67 6.71 -2.06
C GLU A 164 7.79 6.92 -1.06
N TRP A 165 7.57 7.81 -0.08
CA TRP A 165 8.49 8.01 1.03
C TRP A 165 8.79 6.72 1.80
N VAL A 166 10.07 6.50 2.07
CA VAL A 166 10.56 5.46 2.99
C VAL A 166 11.27 6.07 4.19
N ALA A 167 11.31 5.31 5.29
CA ALA A 167 11.91 5.73 6.55
C ALA A 167 13.44 5.86 6.45
N ASP A 168 14.07 5.06 5.59
CA ASP A 168 15.50 4.98 5.38
C ASP A 168 15.86 4.75 3.90
N VAL A 169 17.03 5.23 3.50
CA VAL A 169 17.69 4.83 2.25
C VAL A 169 19.18 4.57 2.50
N PRO A 170 19.79 3.60 1.80
CA PRO A 170 21.22 3.37 1.93
C PRO A 170 22.00 4.61 1.49
N PRO A 171 23.19 4.86 2.08
CA PRO A 171 24.04 5.95 1.63
C PRO A 171 24.41 5.78 0.16
N ALA A 172 24.64 6.90 -0.53
CA ALA A 172 25.10 6.87 -1.92
C ALA A 172 26.39 6.04 -2.06
N ALA A 173 26.48 5.30 -3.17
CA ALA A 173 27.63 4.46 -3.46
C ALA A 173 28.95 5.28 -3.47
N PRO A 174 30.09 4.67 -3.07
CA PRO A 174 31.38 5.33 -3.18
C PRO A 174 31.64 5.85 -4.60
N GLY A 175 31.93 7.15 -4.74
CA GLY A 175 32.21 7.78 -6.04
C GLY A 175 30.99 8.39 -6.74
N ALA A 176 29.80 8.36 -6.13
CA ALA A 176 28.65 9.08 -6.65
C ALA A 176 28.93 10.58 -6.80
N ARG A 177 28.59 11.15 -7.97
CA ARG A 177 28.79 12.57 -8.31
C ARG A 177 28.00 13.52 -7.40
N TRP A 178 26.89 13.02 -6.84
CA TRP A 178 26.09 13.68 -5.82
C TRP A 178 25.88 12.72 -4.65
N ARG A 179 26.09 13.21 -3.43
CA ARG A 179 25.96 12.47 -2.18
C ARG A 179 24.87 13.14 -1.33
N PRO A 180 23.61 12.71 -1.45
CA PRO A 180 22.58 13.13 -0.51
C PRO A 180 22.99 12.69 0.90
N PRO A 181 22.61 13.45 1.93
CA PRO A 181 22.76 12.98 3.30
C PRO A 181 22.05 11.61 3.44
N PRO A 182 22.68 10.63 4.10
CA PRO A 182 21.99 9.39 4.42
C PRO A 182 20.76 9.70 5.29
N GLY A 183 19.61 9.15 4.95
CA GLY A 183 18.39 9.40 5.72
C GLY A 183 17.13 9.12 4.92
N ALA A 184 16.72 10.06 4.06
CA ALA A 184 15.41 10.07 3.41
C ALA A 184 15.48 9.82 1.90
N GLY A 185 14.42 9.24 1.36
CA GLY A 185 14.22 9.10 -0.06
C GLY A 185 12.87 8.47 -0.36
N ALA A 186 12.58 8.37 -1.65
CA ALA A 186 11.36 7.76 -2.14
C ALA A 186 11.67 6.64 -3.15
N CYS A 187 10.74 5.71 -3.30
CA CYS A 187 10.90 4.52 -4.15
C CYS A 187 9.68 4.30 -5.07
N GLY A 188 9.79 3.35 -6.00
CA GLY A 188 8.69 2.91 -6.87
C GLY A 188 8.55 3.67 -8.21
N GLY A 189 9.08 4.88 -8.32
CA GLY A 189 8.86 5.72 -9.51
C GLY A 189 7.48 6.40 -9.49
N SER A 190 7.20 7.23 -10.49
CA SER A 190 5.93 7.94 -10.64
C SER A 190 5.45 7.98 -12.09
N TYR A 191 4.31 8.62 -12.35
CA TYR A 191 3.80 8.91 -13.70
C TYR A 191 4.72 9.77 -14.57
N THR A 192 5.83 10.29 -14.03
CA THR A 192 6.86 11.01 -14.78
C THR A 192 8.14 10.20 -14.98
N THR A 193 8.25 9.04 -14.34
CA THR A 193 9.45 8.19 -14.37
C THR A 193 9.34 7.17 -15.51
N SER A 194 10.41 6.98 -16.29
CA SER A 194 10.44 5.94 -17.32
C SER A 194 10.34 4.55 -16.68
N ALA A 195 9.73 3.59 -17.36
CA ALA A 195 9.63 2.20 -16.92
C ALA A 195 11.00 1.54 -16.73
N GLN A 196 12.04 2.01 -17.46
CA GLN A 196 13.41 1.52 -17.28
C GLN A 196 14.01 2.01 -15.96
N ASP A 197 13.62 3.20 -15.52
CA ASP A 197 14.08 3.83 -14.28
C ASP A 197 13.12 3.61 -13.10
N ALA A 198 11.89 3.13 -13.34
CA ALA A 198 10.91 2.75 -12.34
C ALA A 198 11.00 1.24 -12.10
N THR A 199 11.90 0.84 -11.20
CA THR A 199 12.09 -0.55 -10.79
C THR A 199 12.01 -0.66 -9.27
N LEU A 200 11.90 -1.88 -8.74
CA LEU A 200 11.96 -2.13 -7.29
C LEU A 200 13.32 -1.75 -6.67
N GLN A 201 14.34 -1.52 -7.49
CA GLN A 201 15.65 -1.04 -7.05
C GLN A 201 15.75 0.48 -7.04
N SER A 202 14.82 1.18 -7.69
CA SER A 202 14.85 2.61 -7.87
C SER A 202 14.59 3.35 -6.58
N VAL A 203 15.52 4.23 -6.24
CA VAL A 203 15.44 5.12 -5.09
C VAL A 203 15.79 6.51 -5.59
N ARG A 204 14.90 7.47 -5.34
CA ARG A 204 15.14 8.89 -5.48
C ARG A 204 15.56 9.42 -4.11
N PRO A 205 16.85 9.75 -3.90
CA PRO A 205 17.26 10.35 -2.65
C PRO A 205 16.72 11.78 -2.56
N LEU A 206 16.28 12.17 -1.37
CA LEU A 206 15.59 13.44 -1.13
C LEU A 206 15.95 13.98 0.25
N GLU A 207 15.83 15.28 0.44
CA GLU A 207 15.84 15.85 1.78
C GLU A 207 14.48 15.58 2.46
N PRO A 208 14.44 15.35 3.79
CA PRO A 208 13.19 14.99 4.45
C PRO A 208 12.02 15.98 4.24
N GLY A 209 12.35 17.28 4.19
CA GLY A 209 11.38 18.36 3.97
C GLY A 209 10.99 18.60 2.51
N ASP A 210 11.57 17.86 1.56
CA ASP A 210 11.21 17.98 0.14
C ASP A 210 9.74 17.63 -0.10
N ARG A 211 9.16 18.23 -1.14
CA ARG A 211 7.80 17.97 -1.60
C ARG A 211 7.79 17.99 -3.12
N ALA A 212 7.01 17.11 -3.74
CA ALA A 212 6.72 17.18 -5.16
C ALA A 212 5.32 16.66 -5.46
N GLU A 213 4.75 17.09 -6.58
CA GLU A 213 3.42 16.66 -7.05
C GLU A 213 3.32 15.17 -7.38
N ASP A 214 4.46 14.49 -7.44
CA ASP A 214 4.60 13.08 -7.73
C ASP A 214 5.24 12.29 -6.59
N ILE A 215 5.29 12.85 -5.37
CA ILE A 215 5.75 12.14 -4.16
C ILE A 215 4.61 12.05 -3.14
N GLY A 216 4.19 10.82 -2.87
CA GLY A 216 3.28 10.41 -1.82
C GLY A 216 3.94 9.42 -0.85
N PHE A 217 3.15 8.52 -0.28
CA PHE A 217 3.64 7.52 0.67
C PHE A 217 2.64 6.39 0.84
N ARG A 218 3.14 5.24 1.31
CA ARG A 218 2.33 4.19 1.92
C ARG A 218 2.75 3.95 3.36
N VAL A 219 1.95 3.15 4.05
CA VAL A 219 2.12 2.87 5.48
C VAL A 219 2.38 1.41 5.77
N LEU A 220 2.98 1.16 6.93
CA LEU A 220 3.29 -0.17 7.41
C LEU A 220 3.23 -0.21 8.94
N ALA A 221 2.93 -1.38 9.51
CA ALA A 221 3.15 -1.69 10.92
C ALA A 221 3.37 -3.19 11.15
N PRO A 222 4.07 -3.58 12.23
CA PRO A 222 3.99 -4.94 12.76
C PRO A 222 2.54 -5.34 13.03
N ALA A 223 2.05 -6.38 12.36
CA ALA A 223 0.64 -6.77 12.42
C ALA A 223 0.17 -7.10 13.85
N PRO A 224 0.89 -7.92 14.64
CA PRO A 224 0.44 -8.25 15.98
C PRO A 224 0.41 -7.03 16.91
N ASP A 225 1.45 -6.19 16.88
CA ASP A 225 1.56 -5.00 17.74
C ASP A 225 0.45 -4.00 17.41
N TRP A 226 0.18 -3.78 16.13
CA TRP A 226 -0.87 -2.85 15.70
C TRP A 226 -2.27 -3.35 16.05
N ILE A 227 -2.54 -4.64 15.86
CA ILE A 227 -3.84 -5.24 16.23
C ILE A 227 -4.06 -5.18 17.75
N GLU A 228 -3.03 -5.48 18.53
CA GLU A 228 -3.09 -5.40 19.98
C GLU A 228 -3.36 -3.96 20.45
N ALA A 229 -2.67 -2.97 19.89
CA ALA A 229 -2.81 -1.57 20.27
C ALA A 229 -4.10 -0.93 19.75
N GLN A 230 -4.50 -1.24 18.52
CA GLN A 230 -5.59 -0.52 17.83
C GLN A 230 -6.88 -1.32 17.78
N ILE A 231 -6.85 -2.64 17.62
CA ILE A 231 -8.07 -3.43 17.41
C ILE A 231 -8.59 -4.02 18.72
N ALA A 232 -7.72 -4.54 19.58
CA ALA A 232 -8.14 -5.19 20.83
C ALA A 232 -8.98 -4.27 21.76
N PRO A 233 -8.63 -2.98 21.98
CA PRO A 233 -9.46 -2.10 22.81
C PRO A 233 -10.86 -1.87 22.23
N ARG A 234 -10.96 -1.79 20.90
CA ARG A 234 -12.23 -1.59 20.17
C ARG A 234 -13.08 -2.86 20.22
N TRP A 235 -12.44 -4.02 20.08
CA TRP A 235 -13.07 -5.32 20.29
C TRP A 235 -13.68 -5.44 21.69
N ARG A 236 -12.90 -5.14 22.74
CA ARG A 236 -13.36 -5.19 24.15
C ARG A 236 -14.55 -4.27 24.41
N SER A 237 -14.55 -3.10 23.78
CA SER A 237 -15.59 -2.09 23.98
C SER A 237 -16.89 -2.42 23.24
N ALA A 238 -16.81 -2.95 22.01
CA ALA A 238 -17.98 -3.16 21.15
C ALA A 238 -17.80 -4.35 20.19
N PRO A 239 -17.77 -5.60 20.68
CA PRO A 239 -17.41 -6.76 19.87
C PRO A 239 -18.39 -7.03 18.71
N ARG A 240 -19.70 -6.83 18.94
CA ARG A 240 -20.73 -6.99 17.89
C ARG A 240 -20.57 -6.00 16.74
N ALA A 241 -20.11 -4.78 17.04
CA ALA A 241 -19.89 -3.75 16.03
C ALA A 241 -18.55 -3.95 15.30
N ALA A 242 -17.51 -4.41 16.00
CA ALA A 242 -16.18 -4.63 15.42
C ALA A 242 -16.09 -5.90 14.57
N ALA A 243 -16.79 -6.99 14.95
CA ALA A 243 -16.63 -8.30 14.32
C ALA A 243 -16.78 -8.32 12.78
N PRO A 244 -17.82 -7.68 12.19
CA PRO A 244 -18.00 -7.71 10.74
C PRO A 244 -16.84 -7.03 9.99
N TRP A 245 -16.29 -5.95 10.54
CA TRP A 245 -15.16 -5.23 9.94
C TRP A 245 -13.89 -6.06 9.96
N ILE A 246 -13.58 -6.67 11.11
CA ILE A 246 -12.40 -7.53 11.27
C ILE A 246 -12.48 -8.75 10.33
N ARG A 247 -13.64 -9.42 10.27
CA ARG A 247 -13.84 -10.58 9.37
C ARG A 247 -13.69 -10.18 7.91
N ARG A 248 -14.30 -9.07 7.50
CA ARG A 248 -14.24 -8.59 6.12
C ARG A 248 -12.81 -8.27 5.68
N ALA A 249 -12.03 -7.62 6.53
CA ALA A 249 -10.62 -7.37 6.27
C ALA A 249 -9.81 -8.68 6.20
N ALA A 250 -9.94 -9.53 7.22
CA ALA A 250 -9.20 -10.81 7.30
C ALA A 250 -9.55 -11.80 6.17
N ALA A 251 -10.77 -11.73 5.62
CA ALA A 251 -11.20 -12.54 4.48
C ALA A 251 -10.42 -12.24 3.19
N ARG A 252 -9.81 -11.06 3.06
CA ARG A 252 -9.00 -10.67 1.91
C ARG A 252 -7.53 -11.07 2.04
N TRP A 253 -7.11 -11.48 3.23
CA TRP A 253 -5.72 -11.84 3.49
C TRP A 253 -5.46 -13.32 3.22
N GLN A 254 -4.21 -13.63 2.91
CA GLN A 254 -3.78 -15.00 2.65
C GLN A 254 -4.16 -15.95 3.81
N PRO A 255 -4.87 -17.07 3.55
CA PRO A 255 -5.36 -17.96 4.60
C PRO A 255 -4.28 -18.49 5.54
N GLY A 256 -3.09 -18.76 5.00
CA GLY A 256 -1.93 -19.18 5.80
C GLY A 256 -1.47 -18.10 6.79
N LEU A 257 -1.34 -16.86 6.31
CA LEU A 257 -0.85 -15.73 7.12
C LEU A 257 -1.85 -15.31 8.19
N ARG A 258 -3.15 -15.27 7.89
CA ARG A 258 -4.16 -14.90 8.90
C ARG A 258 -4.29 -15.95 10.01
N ARG A 259 -4.06 -17.24 9.70
CA ARG A 259 -3.99 -18.31 10.72
C ARG A 259 -2.74 -18.17 11.59
N GLN A 260 -1.59 -17.87 10.98
CA GLN A 260 -0.37 -17.56 11.72
C GLN A 260 -0.57 -16.34 12.65
N LEU A 261 -1.15 -15.26 12.12
CA LEU A 261 -1.47 -14.07 12.90
C LEU A 261 -2.39 -14.39 14.08
N ALA A 262 -3.47 -15.15 13.85
CA ALA A 262 -4.38 -15.56 14.91
C ALA A 262 -3.67 -16.32 16.04
N GLU A 263 -2.70 -17.17 15.69
CA GLU A 263 -1.90 -17.90 16.67
C GLU A 263 -0.94 -16.99 17.44
N GLU A 264 -0.23 -16.08 16.74
CA GLU A 264 0.64 -15.09 17.39
C GLU A 264 -0.15 -14.20 18.37
N LEU A 265 -1.37 -13.79 18.02
CA LEU A 265 -2.24 -13.00 18.90
C LEU A 265 -2.68 -13.81 20.15
N ARG A 266 -2.98 -15.10 20.02
CA ARG A 266 -3.28 -15.97 21.18
C ARG A 266 -2.09 -16.11 22.11
N GLN A 267 -0.89 -16.28 21.56
CA GLN A 267 0.35 -16.39 22.34
C GLN A 267 0.65 -15.10 23.13
N ARG A 268 0.21 -13.95 22.61
CA ARG A 268 0.24 -12.65 23.30
C ARG A 268 -0.87 -12.47 24.34
N GLY A 269 -1.77 -13.43 24.49
CA GLY A 269 -2.86 -13.40 25.47
C GLY A 269 -4.08 -12.58 25.05
N LEU A 270 -4.26 -12.32 23.75
CA LEU A 270 -5.50 -11.71 23.26
C LEU A 270 -6.68 -12.69 23.33
N GLU A 271 -7.89 -12.14 23.39
CA GLU A 271 -9.13 -12.89 23.57
C GLU A 271 -9.33 -13.95 22.48
N PRO A 272 -9.67 -15.21 22.83
CA PRO A 272 -9.86 -16.28 21.86
C PRO A 272 -10.88 -15.95 20.77
N GLU A 273 -11.95 -15.24 21.11
CA GLU A 273 -13.01 -14.83 20.20
C GLU A 273 -12.52 -13.79 19.17
N LEU A 274 -11.65 -12.87 19.58
CA LEU A 274 -11.00 -11.92 18.67
C LEU A 274 -10.05 -12.65 17.71
N CYS A 275 -9.20 -13.52 18.26
CA CYS A 275 -8.23 -14.28 17.47
C CYS A 275 -8.94 -15.18 16.44
N ALA A 276 -10.08 -15.76 16.80
CA ALA A 276 -10.89 -16.59 15.92
C ALA A 276 -11.40 -15.83 14.68
N LEU A 277 -11.59 -14.51 14.75
CA LEU A 277 -12.02 -13.72 13.59
C LEU A 277 -10.98 -13.68 12.48
N PHE A 278 -9.69 -13.75 12.81
CA PHE A 278 -8.60 -13.80 11.83
C PHE A 278 -8.39 -15.21 11.27
N ALA A 279 -8.76 -16.25 12.02
CA ALA A 279 -8.60 -17.64 11.59
C ALA A 279 -9.81 -18.20 10.81
N ALA A 280 -10.96 -17.52 10.85
CA ALA A 280 -12.20 -17.99 10.24
C ALA A 280 -12.10 -18.05 8.71
N ASP A 281 -12.71 -19.08 8.12
CA ASP A 281 -12.90 -19.14 6.68
C ASP A 281 -13.93 -18.09 6.20
N PRO A 282 -13.74 -17.51 5.00
CA PRO A 282 -14.54 -16.39 4.51
C PRO A 282 -16.02 -16.75 4.36
#